data_AF-A0A662EB89-F1
#
_entry.id   AF-A0A662EB89-F1
#
_cell.length_a   1.000
_cell.length_b   1.000
_cell.length_c   1.000
_cell.angle_alpha   90.00
_cell.angle_beta   90.00
_cell.angle_gamma   90.00
#
_symmetry.space_group_name_H-M   'P 1'
#
loop_
_entity.id
_entity.type
_entity.pdbx_description
1 polymer ?
#
loop_
_entity_poly.entity_id
_entity_poly.type
_entity_poly.pdbx_seq_one_letter_code
_entity_poly.pdbx_strand_id
1 'polypeptide(L)'
;MTESPSASDVSSTIVYTHTDEAPALATYSLLPIIEAYAGIAGIAIETRDVSLAGRIISSFPERMTPEQRVDDDLAELGTLALQPEANIIKLPNISASVP
;
A
#
# COMPACT_ATOMS: atom_id res chain seq x y z
N MET A 1 29.12 -28.22 0.34
CA MET A 1 28.18 -27.46 1.19
C MET A 1 27.42 -26.51 0.28
N THR A 2 26.39 -27.03 -0.38
CA THR A 2 25.38 -26.22 -1.07
C THR A 2 24.23 -26.11 -0.09
N GLU A 3 24.24 -25.06 0.72
CA GLU A 3 23.06 -24.74 1.52
C GLU A 3 21.92 -24.41 0.54
N SER A 4 20.90 -25.26 0.53
CA SER A 4 19.61 -24.93 -0.03
C SER A 4 19.06 -23.75 0.78
N PRO A 5 18.51 -22.70 0.15
CA PRO A 5 17.94 -21.59 0.90
C PRO A 5 16.85 -22.14 1.83
N SER A 6 17.00 -21.88 3.12
CA SER A 6 16.00 -22.25 4.14
C SER A 6 14.73 -21.44 3.90
N ALA A 7 13.57 -22.09 3.98
CA ALA A 7 12.24 -21.51 3.81
C ALA A 7 11.82 -20.51 4.92
N SER A 8 12.76 -19.73 5.44
CA SER A 8 12.56 -18.56 6.30
C SER A 8 12.87 -17.25 5.56
N ASP A 9 13.14 -17.31 4.25
CA ASP A 9 13.42 -16.15 3.40
C ASP A 9 12.12 -15.35 3.17
N VAL A 10 12.09 -14.16 3.78
CA VAL A 10 11.23 -12.99 3.52
C VAL A 10 9.94 -13.33 2.79
N SER A 11 8.80 -13.29 3.49
CA SER A 11 7.52 -13.07 2.80
C SER A 11 7.65 -11.76 2.03
N SER A 12 7.95 -11.84 0.74
CA SER A 12 8.21 -10.68 -0.10
C SER A 12 6.85 -10.02 -0.33
N THR A 13 6.53 -9.06 0.53
CA THR A 13 5.28 -8.30 0.43
C THR A 13 5.49 -7.14 -0.53
N ILE A 14 4.59 -7.00 -1.49
CA ILE A 14 4.50 -5.82 -2.35
C ILE A 14 3.41 -4.93 -1.78
N VAL A 15 3.74 -3.66 -1.54
CA VAL A 15 2.73 -2.66 -1.16
C VAL A 15 2.22 -1.97 -2.41
N TYR A 16 0.92 -2.06 -2.66
CA TYR A 16 0.22 -1.44 -3.77
C TYR A 16 -0.56 -0.21 -3.29
N THR A 17 -0.22 0.98 -3.79
CA THR A 17 -0.89 2.20 -3.32
C THR A 17 -2.33 2.27 -3.83
N HIS A 18 -3.29 2.42 -2.94
CA HIS A 18 -4.63 2.90 -3.27
C HIS A 18 -4.56 4.44 -3.40
N THR A 19 -5.03 4.97 -4.52
CA THR A 19 -4.88 6.39 -4.85
C THR A 19 -6.22 7.01 -5.24
N ASP A 20 -6.24 7.90 -6.22
CA ASP A 20 -7.36 8.76 -6.54
C ASP A 20 -7.87 8.50 -7.98
N GLU A 21 -9.08 8.96 -8.27
CA GLU A 21 -9.63 9.11 -9.63
C GLU A 21 -9.46 7.88 -10.54
N ALA A 22 -8.90 8.07 -11.75
CA ALA A 22 -8.78 7.02 -12.75
C ALA A 22 -7.86 5.87 -12.30
N PRO A 23 -6.67 6.11 -11.71
CA PRO A 23 -5.86 5.04 -11.14
C PRO A 23 -6.59 4.22 -10.06
N ALA A 24 -7.35 4.85 -9.17
CA ALA A 24 -8.12 4.12 -8.15
C ALA A 24 -9.14 3.17 -8.78
N LEU A 25 -9.88 3.63 -9.78
CA LEU A 25 -10.83 2.80 -10.53
C LEU A 25 -10.13 1.63 -11.24
N ALA A 26 -8.96 1.87 -11.83
CA ALA A 26 -8.17 0.82 -12.46
C ALA A 26 -7.70 -0.23 -11.44
N THR A 27 -7.31 0.19 -10.23
CA THR A 27 -6.92 -0.69 -9.13
C THR A 27 -8.03 -1.68 -8.78
N TYR A 28 -9.29 -1.24 -8.69
CA TYR A 28 -10.43 -2.14 -8.42
C TYR A 28 -10.56 -3.27 -9.45
N SER A 29 -10.13 -3.05 -10.70
CA SER A 29 -10.15 -4.09 -11.73
C SER A 29 -8.88 -4.94 -11.74
N LEU A 30 -7.71 -4.32 -11.56
CA LEU A 30 -6.42 -4.97 -11.81
C LEU A 30 -5.82 -5.64 -10.57
N LEU A 31 -6.04 -5.07 -9.38
CA LEU A 31 -5.46 -5.57 -8.14
C LEU A 31 -5.84 -7.04 -7.85
N PRO A 32 -7.11 -7.49 -8.02
CA PRO A 32 -7.47 -8.89 -7.79
C PRO A 32 -6.74 -9.86 -8.73
N ILE A 33 -6.40 -9.40 -9.95
CA ILE A 33 -5.63 -10.19 -10.92
C ILE A 33 -4.17 -10.28 -10.48
N ILE A 34 -3.58 -9.17 -10.03
CA ILE A 34 -2.21 -9.14 -9.52
C ILE A 34 -2.07 -10.06 -8.30
N GLU A 35 -2.99 -9.97 -7.35
CA GLU A 35 -3.03 -10.83 -6.15
C GLU A 35 -3.07 -12.32 -6.51
N ALA A 36 -3.95 -12.71 -7.45
CA ALA A 36 -4.07 -14.10 -7.87
C ALA A 36 -2.78 -14.66 -8.49
N TYR A 37 -2.08 -13.86 -9.30
CA TYR A 37 -0.83 -14.27 -9.93
C TYR A 37 0.36 -14.23 -8.96
N ALA A 38 0.47 -13.20 -8.13
CA ALA A 38 1.53 -13.06 -7.12
C ALA A 38 1.44 -14.17 -6.06
N GLY A 39 0.23 -14.56 -5.67
CA GLY A 39 0.01 -15.65 -4.71
C GLY A 39 0.59 -17.00 -5.14
N ILE A 40 0.68 -17.27 -6.46
CA ILE A 40 1.32 -18.50 -6.98
C ILE A 40 2.82 -18.54 -6.62
N ALA A 41 3.46 -17.37 -6.53
CA ALA A 41 4.86 -17.23 -6.15
C ALA A 41 5.07 -17.05 -4.63
N GLY A 42 4.00 -17.09 -3.82
CA GLY A 42 4.09 -16.84 -2.38
C GLY A 42 4.35 -15.37 -2.02
N ILE A 43 4.04 -14.44 -2.93
CA ILE A 43 4.21 -12.99 -2.74
C ILE A 43 2.88 -12.42 -2.24
N ALA A 44 2.91 -11.77 -1.08
CA ALA A 44 1.74 -11.07 -0.55
C ALA A 44 1.60 -9.69 -1.21
N ILE A 45 0.37 -9.28 -1.51
CA ILE A 45 0.06 -7.91 -1.92
C ILE A 45 -0.72 -7.27 -0.78
N GLU A 46 -0.24 -6.14 -0.29
CA GLU A 46 -0.96 -5.32 0.68
C GLU A 46 -1.26 -3.95 0.10
N THR A 47 -2.39 -3.36 0.48
CA THR A 47 -2.71 -1.99 0.09
C THR A 47 -2.34 -1.00 1.18
N ARG A 48 -1.95 0.20 0.76
CA ARG A 48 -1.84 1.39 1.62
C ARG A 48 -2.54 2.56 0.94
N ASP A 49 -3.43 3.23 1.65
CA ASP A 49 -4.24 4.34 1.15
C ASP A 49 -3.49 5.67 1.24
N VAL A 50 -3.07 6.17 0.08
CA VAL A 50 -2.46 7.49 -0.06
C VAL A 50 -3.35 8.46 -0.86
N SER A 51 -4.64 8.13 -0.99
CA SER A 51 -5.65 9.02 -1.55
C SER A 51 -5.69 10.35 -0.79
N LEU A 52 -6.19 11.38 -1.45
CA LEU A 52 -6.42 12.68 -0.80
C LEU A 52 -7.35 12.54 0.40
N ALA A 53 -8.40 11.73 0.29
CA ALA A 53 -9.36 11.51 1.37
C ALA A 53 -8.70 10.82 2.57
N GLY A 54 -8.00 9.70 2.35
CA GLY A 54 -7.30 8.96 3.40
C GLY A 54 -6.32 9.83 4.18
N ARG A 55 -5.49 10.60 3.46
CA ARG A 55 -4.50 11.52 4.07
C ARG A 55 -5.13 12.65 4.88
N ILE A 56 -6.29 13.17 4.46
CA ILE A 56 -7.02 14.18 5.25
C ILE A 56 -7.58 13.54 6.53
N ILE A 57 -8.19 12.36 6.44
CA ILE A 57 -8.81 11.69 7.59
C ILE A 57 -7.74 11.30 8.62
N SER A 58 -6.62 10.72 8.20
CA SER A 58 -5.52 10.32 9.09
C SER A 58 -4.87 11.50 9.83
N SER A 59 -4.96 12.71 9.27
CA SER A 59 -4.41 13.93 9.88
C SER A 59 -5.28 14.52 11.02
N PHE A 60 -6.54 14.13 11.16
CA PHE A 60 -7.47 14.67 12.18
C PHE A 60 -8.20 13.57 12.99
N PRO A 61 -7.49 12.58 13.57
CA PRO A 61 -8.11 11.45 14.26
C PRO A 61 -8.91 11.85 15.50
N GLU A 62 -8.61 13.00 16.11
CA GLU A 62 -9.33 13.56 17.25
C GLU A 62 -10.74 14.06 16.90
N ARG A 63 -11.01 14.29 15.61
CA ARG A 63 -12.32 14.69 15.09
C ARG A 63 -13.13 13.52 14.54
N MET A 64 -12.59 12.32 14.60
CA MET A 64 -13.20 11.09 14.08
C MET A 64 -13.73 10.22 15.22
N THR A 65 -14.87 9.57 14.97
CA THR A 65 -15.29 8.42 15.78
C THR A 65 -14.28 7.27 15.64
N PRO A 66 -14.21 6.33 16.60
CA PRO A 66 -13.29 5.20 16.51
C PRO A 66 -13.40 4.43 15.19
N GLU A 67 -14.60 4.30 14.63
CA GLU A 67 -14.88 3.58 13.39
C GLU A 67 -14.50 4.35 12.12
N GLN A 68 -14.32 5.67 12.22
CA GLN A 68 -13.92 6.54 11.11
C GLN A 68 -12.41 6.77 11.05
N ARG A 69 -11.67 6.40 12.08
CA ARG A 69 -10.22 6.56 12.11
C ARG A 69 -9.58 5.59 11.12
N VAL A 70 -8.58 6.10 10.42
CA VAL A 70 -7.70 5.34 9.54
C VAL A 70 -6.26 5.63 9.94
N ASP A 71 -5.36 4.70 9.63
CA ASP A 71 -3.94 4.85 9.90
C ASP A 71 -3.30 5.90 8.97
N ASP A 72 -2.17 6.47 9.38
CA ASP A 72 -1.37 7.35 8.53
C ASP A 72 -0.44 6.53 7.63
N ASP A 73 -1.03 5.93 6.62
CA ASP A 73 -0.36 5.06 5.64
C ASP A 73 0.76 5.79 4.87
N LEU A 74 0.68 7.11 4.71
CA LEU A 74 1.74 7.88 4.07
C LEU A 74 2.99 7.94 4.96
N ALA A 75 2.82 8.13 6.26
CA ALA A 75 3.94 8.11 7.21
C ALA A 75 4.52 6.69 7.37
N GLU A 76 3.69 5.65 7.37
CA GLU A 76 4.14 4.25 7.38
C GLU A 76 4.98 3.95 6.13
N LEU A 77 4.47 4.30 4.94
CA LEU A 77 5.20 4.14 3.68
C LEU A 77 6.51 4.93 3.65
N GLY A 78 6.54 6.14 4.24
CA GLY A 78 7.76 6.93 4.38
C GLY A 78 8.83 6.22 5.22
N THR A 79 8.41 5.49 6.26
CA THR A 79 9.31 4.68 7.10
C THR A 79 9.75 3.41 6.36
N LEU A 80 8.81 2.73 5.69
CA LEU A 80 9.09 1.53 4.89
C LEU A 80 10.09 1.84 3.76
N ALA A 81 9.94 2.95 3.05
CA ALA A 81 10.80 3.32 1.93
C ALA A 81 12.29 3.48 2.28
N LEU A 82 12.63 3.57 3.57
CA LEU A 82 14.01 3.60 4.06
C LEU A 82 14.59 2.21 4.33
N GLN A 83 13.79 1.16 4.23
CA GLN A 83 14.19 -0.22 4.49
C GLN A 83 14.60 -0.94 3.19
N PRO A 84 15.61 -1.82 3.21
CA PRO A 84 16.03 -2.61 2.05
C PRO A 84 14.93 -3.51 1.46
N GLU A 85 14.02 -3.98 2.30
CA GLU A 85 12.89 -4.85 1.95
C GLU A 85 11.73 -4.11 1.28
N ALA A 86 11.79 -2.77 1.17
CA ALA A 86 10.71 -1.97 0.60
C ALA A 86 10.44 -2.32 -0.86
N ASN A 87 9.24 -2.81 -1.13
CA ASN A 87 8.75 -3.06 -2.49
C ASN A 87 7.39 -2.38 -2.67
N ILE A 88 7.41 -1.18 -3.25
CA ILE A 88 6.23 -0.30 -3.33
C ILE A 88 5.88 -0.05 -4.79
N ILE A 89 4.68 -0.47 -5.20
CA ILE A 89 4.07 -0.08 -6.48
C ILE A 89 3.27 1.19 -6.26
N LYS A 90 3.82 2.31 -6.74
CA LYS A 90 3.23 3.64 -6.61
C LYS A 90 2.44 4.03 -7.87
N LEU A 91 1.12 4.22 -7.72
CA LEU A 91 0.25 4.72 -8.77
C LEU A 91 0.17 6.26 -8.75
N PRO A 92 -0.20 6.93 -9.86
CA PRO A 92 -0.46 8.37 -9.82
C PRO A 92 -1.54 8.72 -8.78
N ASN A 93 -1.36 9.85 -8.08
CA ASN A 93 -2.27 10.36 -7.06
C ASN A 93 -2.41 11.88 -7.19
N ILE A 94 -3.40 12.46 -6.51
CA ILE A 94 -3.65 13.90 -6.51
C ILE A 94 -2.60 14.65 -5.69
N SER A 95 -1.92 15.61 -6.32
CA SER A 95 -1.29 16.75 -5.65
C SER A 95 -2.33 17.86 -5.54
N ALA A 96 -3.05 17.90 -4.42
CA ALA A 96 -4.28 18.68 -4.28
C ALA A 96 -4.03 20.19 -4.42
N SER A 97 -4.89 20.84 -5.18
CA SER A 97 -5.02 22.29 -5.19
C SER A 97 -5.85 22.77 -3.99
N VAL A 98 -5.91 24.09 -3.79
CA VAL A 98 -6.80 24.70 -2.79
C VAL A 98 -8.30 24.56 -3.14
N PRO A 99 -8.72 24.72 -4.42
CA PRO A 99 -10.09 24.47 -4.87
C PRO A 99 -10.40 22.98 -4.99
#